data_AF-A0A8T1FVH4-F1
#
_entry.id   AF-A0A8T1FVH4-F1
#
_cell.length_a   1.000
_cell.length_b   1.000
_cell.length_c   1.000
_cell.angle_alpha   90.00
_cell.angle_beta   90.00
_cell.angle_gamma   90.00
#
_symmetry.space_group_name_H-M   'P 1'
#
loop_
_entity.id
_entity.type
_entity.pdbx_description
1 polymer ?
#
loop_
_entity_poly.entity_id
_entity_poly.type
_entity_poly.pdbx_seq_one_letter_code
_entity_poly.pdbx_strand_id
1 'polypeptide(L)'
;MPSKVSTEVVNLSYWVFAVWWIIILAVHVVTSAYNALYAYCYWNLQDTFLNMYLESYQIGMPSPYHHTIAVVHVVMSLVHGVCILLMAGGSLWQRSLVFSPWPSSSSKTEDVKASRTNSVVLKSFSKVYDKISDRHGILGVNGVHFHAFLVCREVLETALQTVQAYRMRISGTLDKVQEKWREFDASTVVQLLIRHCPALEVPDIFSDFSGLRGIKVYNTTIVDWSDSAAITLANHPGMSSLILVRVNMTNGLLPAGLQSSDFPPTLYDIEICVTNLRTLPEDLDSKWPQAALIQVEYSHLTTVPAVLPRLQPYYLAVTGNPITELPPEIFEVDGMLYLGISEMNIHELPRNVTHLSSDLSWIFIGETSISFFWAWVDELVIRMKGRANPWLAGPTPYCDDFEKILNGTASAFRVPLLPEYSQTMMDPSEENRPVLQKSVRCDPTIEGLFYPLEIEDSINAISTPPPLVRYIG
;
A
#
# COMPACT_ATOMS: atom_id res chain seq x y z
N MET A 1 -10.36 -44.05 -62.31
CA MET A 1 -10.03 -44.52 -60.95
C MET A 1 -9.87 -43.31 -60.06
N PRO A 2 -10.62 -43.14 -58.96
CA PRO A 2 -10.46 -41.98 -58.09
C PRO A 2 -9.25 -42.18 -57.16
N SER A 3 -8.38 -41.18 -57.07
CA SER A 3 -7.29 -41.11 -56.09
C SER A 3 -7.87 -40.74 -54.72
N LYS A 4 -7.70 -41.63 -53.74
CA LYS A 4 -8.01 -41.40 -52.32
C LYS A 4 -7.29 -40.15 -51.81
N VAL A 5 -8.03 -39.23 -51.19
CA VAL A 5 -7.48 -38.17 -50.33
C VAL A 5 -6.91 -38.84 -49.09
N SER A 6 -5.61 -38.67 -48.83
CA SER A 6 -5.01 -39.11 -47.57
C SER A 6 -5.43 -38.14 -46.47
N THR A 7 -6.14 -38.61 -45.46
CA THR A 7 -6.09 -38.00 -44.14
C THR A 7 -4.63 -38.05 -43.70
N GLU A 8 -3.97 -36.91 -43.58
CA GLU A 8 -2.64 -36.83 -42.94
C GLU A 8 -2.80 -37.18 -41.46
N VAL A 9 -2.76 -38.47 -41.17
CA VAL A 9 -2.65 -38.99 -39.83
C VAL A 9 -1.16 -38.96 -39.49
N VAL A 10 -0.79 -38.13 -38.52
CA VAL A 10 0.56 -38.14 -37.97
C VAL A 10 0.73 -39.42 -37.16
N ASN A 11 1.42 -40.41 -37.74
CA ASN A 11 1.80 -41.61 -37.01
C ASN A 11 2.94 -41.26 -36.04
N LEU A 12 2.60 -41.11 -34.76
CA LEU A 12 3.57 -40.98 -33.68
C LEU A 12 3.96 -42.35 -33.16
N SER A 13 5.22 -42.52 -32.76
CA SER A 13 5.59 -43.68 -31.93
C SER A 13 4.86 -43.60 -30.59
N TYR A 14 4.60 -44.74 -29.96
CA TYR A 14 3.91 -44.79 -28.68
C TYR A 14 4.55 -43.88 -27.62
N TRP A 15 5.89 -43.84 -27.57
CA TRP A 15 6.63 -43.00 -26.63
C TRP A 15 6.42 -41.51 -26.88
N VAL A 16 6.44 -41.09 -28.15
CA VAL A 16 6.19 -39.68 -28.49
C VAL A 16 4.74 -39.30 -28.22
N PHE A 17 3.79 -40.21 -28.49
CA PHE A 17 2.39 -40.02 -28.15
C PHE A 17 2.18 -39.88 -26.63
N ALA A 18 2.81 -40.76 -25.84
CA ALA A 18 2.72 -40.74 -24.38
C ALA A 18 3.27 -39.44 -23.78
N VAL A 19 4.41 -38.94 -24.31
CA VAL A 19 4.98 -37.65 -23.90
C VAL A 19 4.00 -36.51 -24.17
N TRP A 20 3.41 -36.44 -25.36
CA TRP A 20 2.42 -35.40 -25.68
C TRP A 20 1.15 -35.52 -24.85
N TRP A 21 0.69 -36.73 -24.58
CA TRP A 21 -0.44 -36.97 -23.69
C TRP A 21 -0.18 -36.41 -22.30
N ILE A 22 1.00 -36.67 -21.73
CA ILE A 22 1.42 -36.13 -20.42
C ILE A 22 1.48 -34.60 -20.46
N ILE A 23 2.09 -34.01 -21.50
CA ILE A 23 2.21 -32.56 -21.64
C ILE A 23 0.82 -31.90 -21.68
N ILE A 24 -0.09 -32.41 -22.49
CA ILE A 24 -1.43 -31.84 -22.65
C ILE A 24 -2.25 -32.01 -21.38
N LEU A 25 -2.16 -33.18 -20.71
CA LEU A 25 -2.79 -33.37 -19.41
C LEU A 25 -2.25 -32.35 -18.39
N ALA A 26 -0.93 -32.17 -18.33
CA ALA A 26 -0.30 -31.23 -17.41
C ALA A 26 -0.76 -29.78 -17.68
N VAL A 27 -0.86 -29.37 -18.94
CA VAL A 27 -1.41 -28.05 -19.31
C VAL A 27 -2.84 -27.92 -18.78
N HIS A 28 -3.71 -28.90 -18.99
CA HIS A 28 -5.08 -28.83 -18.50
C HIS A 28 -5.15 -28.77 -16.96
N VAL A 29 -4.32 -29.56 -16.26
CA VAL A 29 -4.25 -29.54 -14.79
C VAL A 29 -3.81 -28.18 -14.28
N VAL A 30 -2.71 -27.63 -14.82
CA VAL A 30 -2.18 -26.32 -14.42
C VAL A 30 -3.20 -25.23 -14.70
N THR A 31 -3.81 -25.21 -15.88
CA THR A 31 -4.81 -24.19 -16.23
C THR A 31 -6.07 -24.32 -15.38
N SER A 32 -6.55 -25.55 -15.11
CA SER A 32 -7.71 -25.78 -14.24
C SER A 32 -7.44 -25.28 -12.82
N ALA A 33 -6.28 -25.63 -12.25
CA ALA A 33 -5.88 -25.20 -10.91
C ALA A 33 -5.66 -23.69 -10.82
N TYR A 34 -4.98 -23.08 -11.80
CA TYR A 34 -4.79 -21.63 -11.87
C TYR A 34 -6.13 -20.89 -11.86
N ASN A 35 -7.07 -21.29 -12.72
CA ASN A 35 -8.39 -20.65 -12.78
C ASN A 35 -9.19 -20.87 -11.50
N ALA A 36 -9.11 -22.06 -10.87
CA ALA A 36 -9.76 -22.31 -9.59
C ALA A 36 -9.21 -21.42 -8.47
N LEU A 37 -7.89 -21.25 -8.40
CA LEU A 37 -7.25 -20.36 -7.43
C LEU A 37 -7.63 -18.90 -7.69
N TYR A 38 -7.61 -18.48 -8.96
CA TYR A 38 -7.98 -17.11 -9.35
C TYR A 38 -9.43 -16.79 -8.98
N ALA A 39 -10.35 -17.74 -9.23
CA ALA A 39 -11.73 -17.63 -8.82
C ALA A 39 -11.86 -17.53 -7.29
N TYR A 40 -11.14 -18.37 -6.55
CA TYR A 40 -11.13 -18.34 -5.09
C TYR A 40 -10.63 -16.99 -4.55
N CYS A 41 -9.57 -16.42 -5.13
CA CYS A 41 -9.08 -15.10 -4.74
C CYS A 41 -10.14 -14.02 -4.94
N TYR A 42 -10.73 -13.91 -6.14
CA TYR A 42 -11.78 -12.91 -6.42
C TYR A 42 -13.05 -13.12 -5.60
N TRP A 43 -13.40 -14.37 -5.26
CA TRP A 43 -14.56 -14.67 -4.44
C TRP A 43 -14.42 -14.17 -3.00
N ASN A 44 -13.18 -14.12 -2.48
CA ASN A 44 -12.90 -13.68 -1.11
C ASN A 44 -12.32 -12.26 -1.05
N LEU A 45 -12.11 -11.59 -2.19
CA LEU A 45 -11.43 -10.29 -2.24
C LEU A 45 -12.27 -9.16 -1.65
N GLN A 46 -13.58 -9.14 -1.90
CA GLN A 46 -14.49 -8.02 -1.66
C GLN A 46 -14.41 -7.42 -0.24
N ASP A 47 -14.31 -8.24 0.80
CA ASP A 47 -14.30 -7.78 2.21
C ASP A 47 -12.89 -7.68 2.81
N THR A 48 -11.85 -7.72 1.97
CA THR A 48 -10.47 -7.61 2.44
C THR A 48 -9.98 -6.17 2.46
N PHE A 49 -9.06 -5.89 3.38
CA PHE A 49 -8.32 -4.62 3.41
C PHE A 49 -7.58 -4.34 2.10
N LEU A 50 -7.13 -5.39 1.41
CA LEU A 50 -6.53 -5.27 0.08
C LEU A 50 -7.52 -4.72 -0.94
N ASN A 51 -8.78 -5.18 -0.95
CA ASN A 51 -9.80 -4.65 -1.86
C ASN A 51 -10.09 -3.18 -1.59
N MET A 52 -10.17 -2.78 -0.32
CA MET A 52 -10.35 -1.38 0.05
C MET A 52 -9.29 -0.48 -0.62
N TYR A 53 -8.01 -0.87 -0.57
CA TYR A 53 -6.96 -0.14 -1.27
C TYR A 53 -7.08 -0.21 -2.79
N LEU A 54 -7.34 -1.39 -3.36
CA LEU A 54 -7.48 -1.54 -4.81
C LEU A 54 -8.61 -0.64 -5.36
N GLU A 55 -9.73 -0.54 -4.64
CA GLU A 55 -10.84 0.36 -5.00
C GLU A 55 -10.48 1.83 -4.82
N SER A 56 -9.88 2.21 -3.69
CA SER A 56 -9.44 3.59 -3.43
C SER A 56 -8.46 4.08 -4.51
N TYR A 57 -7.59 3.21 -5.00
CA TYR A 57 -6.62 3.52 -6.05
C TYR A 57 -7.13 3.22 -7.48
N GLN A 58 -8.38 2.76 -7.65
CA GLN A 58 -8.94 2.30 -8.93
C GLN A 58 -8.05 1.28 -9.68
N ILE A 59 -7.36 0.42 -8.94
CA ILE A 59 -6.52 -0.64 -9.48
C ILE A 59 -7.40 -1.88 -9.73
N GLY A 60 -7.73 -2.10 -11.00
CA GLY A 60 -8.53 -3.24 -11.44
C GLY A 60 -10.03 -2.94 -11.50
N MET A 61 -10.84 -3.99 -11.54
CA MET A 61 -12.28 -3.86 -11.65
C MET A 61 -12.91 -3.62 -10.27
N PRO A 62 -13.93 -2.72 -10.15
CA PRO A 62 -14.64 -2.47 -8.90
C PRO A 62 -15.27 -3.74 -8.30
N SER A 63 -15.45 -3.74 -6.97
CA SER A 63 -16.02 -4.84 -6.18
C SER A 63 -17.31 -5.44 -6.75
N PRO A 64 -18.28 -4.66 -7.29
CA PRO A 64 -19.50 -5.21 -7.89
C PRO A 64 -19.25 -6.26 -9.00
N TYR A 65 -18.09 -6.25 -9.64
CA TYR A 65 -17.73 -7.18 -10.71
C TYR A 65 -16.92 -8.39 -10.23
N HIS A 66 -16.45 -8.42 -8.97
CA HIS A 66 -15.56 -9.47 -8.47
C HIS A 66 -16.19 -10.85 -8.55
N HIS A 67 -17.45 -10.98 -8.11
CA HIS A 67 -18.18 -12.25 -8.24
C HIS A 67 -18.40 -12.65 -9.71
N THR A 68 -18.62 -11.71 -10.62
CA THR A 68 -18.72 -12.01 -12.05
C THR A 68 -17.39 -12.57 -12.58
N ILE A 69 -16.27 -11.95 -12.23
CA ILE A 69 -14.92 -12.43 -12.60
C ILE A 69 -14.68 -13.82 -12.03
N ALA A 70 -15.03 -14.05 -10.76
CA ALA A 70 -14.87 -15.34 -10.11
C ALA A 70 -15.70 -16.44 -10.80
N VAL A 71 -16.97 -16.16 -11.14
CA VAL A 71 -17.84 -17.11 -11.86
C VAL A 71 -17.24 -17.49 -13.22
N VAL A 72 -16.72 -16.52 -13.99
CA VAL A 72 -16.09 -16.81 -15.29
C VAL A 72 -14.91 -17.77 -15.13
N HIS A 73 -14.06 -17.55 -14.13
CA HIS A 73 -12.90 -18.42 -13.86
C HIS A 73 -13.31 -19.80 -13.34
N VAL A 74 -14.37 -19.92 -12.54
CA VAL A 74 -14.94 -21.22 -12.14
C VAL A 74 -15.39 -21.99 -13.38
N VAL A 75 -16.11 -21.34 -14.30
CA VAL A 75 -16.57 -21.98 -15.55
C VAL A 75 -15.38 -22.46 -16.39
N MET A 76 -14.34 -21.64 -16.55
CA MET A 76 -13.11 -22.03 -17.26
C MET A 76 -12.39 -23.21 -16.58
N SER A 77 -12.31 -23.21 -15.25
CA SER A 77 -11.71 -24.30 -14.47
C SER A 77 -12.48 -25.61 -14.67
N LEU A 78 -13.81 -25.57 -14.64
CA LEU A 78 -14.68 -26.73 -14.85
C LEU A 78 -14.53 -27.31 -16.26
N VAL A 79 -14.44 -26.47 -17.30
CA VAL A 79 -14.21 -26.93 -18.68
C VAL A 79 -12.90 -27.72 -18.77
N HIS A 80 -11.82 -27.23 -18.17
CA HIS A 80 -10.56 -27.97 -18.12
C HIS A 80 -10.63 -29.22 -17.22
N GLY A 81 -11.38 -29.17 -16.12
CA GLY A 81 -11.67 -30.33 -15.28
C GLY A 81 -12.35 -31.46 -16.06
N VAL A 82 -13.33 -31.11 -16.91
CA VAL A 82 -13.97 -32.06 -17.83
C VAL A 82 -12.95 -32.63 -18.82
N CYS A 83 -12.08 -31.83 -19.42
CA CYS A 83 -11.01 -32.34 -20.30
C CYS A 83 -10.10 -33.35 -19.57
N ILE A 84 -9.68 -33.06 -18.34
CA ILE A 84 -8.86 -33.96 -17.52
C ILE A 84 -9.60 -35.28 -17.28
N LEU A 85 -10.88 -35.23 -16.89
CA LEU A 85 -11.71 -36.42 -16.66
C LEU A 85 -11.89 -37.25 -17.93
N LEU A 86 -12.09 -36.61 -19.08
CA LEU A 86 -12.21 -37.31 -20.37
C LEU A 86 -10.88 -37.97 -20.77
N MET A 87 -9.75 -37.29 -20.60
CA MET A 87 -8.43 -37.82 -20.92
C MET A 87 -8.05 -38.97 -20.00
N ALA A 88 -8.06 -38.75 -18.68
CA ALA A 88 -7.64 -39.74 -17.69
C ALA A 88 -8.65 -40.88 -17.58
N GLY A 89 -9.94 -40.56 -17.47
CA GLY A 89 -11.02 -41.55 -17.38
C GLY A 89 -11.16 -42.37 -18.66
N GLY A 90 -11.07 -41.74 -19.83
CA GLY A 90 -11.04 -42.45 -21.12
C GLY A 90 -9.84 -43.38 -21.24
N SER A 91 -8.67 -42.93 -20.78
CA SER A 91 -7.45 -43.76 -20.82
C SER A 91 -7.51 -44.96 -19.88
N LEU A 92 -8.09 -44.78 -18.68
CA LEU A 92 -8.33 -45.86 -17.73
C LEU A 92 -9.35 -46.87 -18.27
N TRP A 93 -10.43 -46.39 -18.88
CA TRP A 93 -11.47 -47.26 -19.45
C TRP A 93 -10.95 -48.11 -20.60
N GLN A 94 -10.21 -47.49 -21.52
CA GLN A 94 -9.71 -48.17 -22.72
C GLN A 94 -8.38 -48.91 -22.49
N ARG A 95 -7.78 -48.80 -21.30
CA ARG A 95 -6.45 -49.33 -20.94
C ARG A 95 -5.35 -48.91 -21.93
N SER A 96 -5.52 -47.75 -22.55
CA SER A 96 -4.61 -47.15 -23.53
C SER A 96 -4.76 -45.63 -23.47
N LEU A 97 -3.67 -44.89 -23.70
CA LEU A 97 -3.71 -43.43 -23.64
C LEU A 97 -4.61 -42.86 -24.74
N VAL A 98 -5.65 -42.12 -24.35
CA VAL A 98 -6.57 -41.41 -25.26
C VAL A 98 -6.88 -40.02 -24.75
N PHE A 99 -7.19 -39.11 -25.68
CA PHE A 99 -7.59 -37.74 -25.34
C PHE A 99 -9.08 -37.60 -25.03
N SER A 100 -9.89 -38.58 -25.42
CA SER A 100 -11.34 -38.56 -25.27
C SER A 100 -11.88 -40.01 -25.28
N PRO A 101 -12.93 -40.31 -24.49
CA PRO A 101 -13.50 -41.66 -24.41
C PRO A 101 -14.32 -42.05 -25.65
N TRP A 102 -14.71 -41.10 -26.51
CA TRP A 102 -15.51 -41.39 -27.70
C TRP A 102 -14.64 -41.90 -28.85
N PRO A 103 -15.06 -42.96 -29.55
CA PRO A 103 -14.39 -43.38 -30.78
C PRO A 103 -14.52 -42.25 -31.81
N SER A 104 -13.42 -41.87 -32.45
CA SER A 104 -13.44 -40.90 -33.54
C SER A 104 -14.33 -41.44 -34.67
N SER A 105 -15.51 -40.87 -34.83
CA SER A 105 -16.38 -41.17 -35.97
C SER A 105 -15.64 -40.76 -37.25
N SER A 106 -15.32 -41.72 -38.09
CA SER A 106 -14.83 -41.49 -39.45
C SER A 106 -15.93 -40.80 -40.27
N SER A 107 -15.89 -39.48 -40.36
CA SER A 107 -16.72 -38.69 -41.28
C SER A 107 -15.91 -38.44 -42.56
N LYS A 108 -16.27 -39.06 -43.68
CA LYS A 108 -17.22 -38.57 -44.70
C LYS A 108 -16.88 -37.15 -45.16
N THR A 109 -16.21 -37.14 -46.30
CA THR A 109 -15.93 -36.05 -47.25
C THR A 109 -17.11 -35.13 -47.51
N GLU A 110 -16.89 -33.83 -47.31
CA GLU A 110 -17.55 -32.74 -48.05
C GLU A 110 -16.50 -31.76 -48.57
N ASP A 111 -16.67 -31.38 -49.84
CA ASP A 111 -15.78 -30.54 -50.65
C ASP A 111 -15.86 -29.05 -50.28
N VAL A 112 -14.71 -28.39 -50.11
CA VAL A 112 -14.60 -26.93 -50.31
C VAL A 112 -13.29 -26.60 -51.04
N LYS A 113 -13.44 -26.03 -52.24
CA LYS A 113 -12.37 -25.43 -53.05
C LYS A 113 -11.73 -24.24 -52.33
N ALA A 114 -10.40 -24.25 -52.20
CA ALA A 114 -9.61 -23.04 -51.94
C ALA A 114 -8.48 -22.92 -52.96
N SER A 115 -8.68 -22.01 -53.91
CA SER A 115 -7.63 -21.41 -54.74
C SER A 115 -6.62 -20.69 -53.85
N ARG A 116 -5.31 -20.92 -54.05
CA ARG A 116 -4.27 -20.00 -53.59
C ARG A 116 -2.99 -20.13 -54.42
N THR A 117 -2.84 -19.16 -55.31
CA THR A 117 -1.63 -18.58 -55.90
C THR A 117 -0.27 -19.04 -55.30
N ASN A 118 0.51 -19.77 -56.10
CA ASN A 118 1.93 -20.01 -55.90
C ASN A 118 2.73 -18.72 -56.18
N SER A 119 3.17 -18.02 -55.13
CA SER A 119 4.20 -16.97 -55.26
C SER A 119 5.51 -17.46 -54.66
N VAL A 120 6.55 -17.55 -55.49
CA VAL A 120 7.92 -17.92 -55.12
C VAL A 120 8.52 -16.95 -54.08
N VAL A 121 8.03 -15.70 -54.05
CA VAL A 121 8.44 -14.66 -53.09
C VAL A 121 8.00 -15.01 -51.66
N LEU A 122 6.79 -15.56 -51.51
CA LEU A 122 6.26 -15.97 -50.20
C LEU A 122 7.04 -17.16 -49.62
N LYS A 123 7.50 -18.09 -50.47
CA LYS A 123 8.36 -19.22 -50.06
C LYS A 123 9.77 -18.75 -49.63
N SER A 124 10.28 -17.68 -50.22
CA SER A 124 11.59 -17.11 -49.85
C SER A 124 11.52 -16.37 -48.52
N PHE A 125 10.46 -15.57 -48.31
CA PHE A 125 10.20 -14.92 -47.02
C PHE A 125 9.90 -15.93 -45.90
N SER A 126 9.10 -16.98 -46.17
CA SER A 126 8.88 -18.06 -45.19
C SER A 126 10.18 -18.76 -44.83
N LYS A 127 11.06 -19.10 -45.78
CA LYS A 127 12.35 -19.74 -45.45
C LYS A 127 13.27 -18.87 -44.60
N VAL A 128 13.30 -17.57 -44.84
CA VAL A 128 14.11 -16.62 -44.05
C VAL A 128 13.50 -16.42 -42.66
N TYR A 129 12.17 -16.28 -42.61
CA TYR A 129 11.42 -16.16 -41.36
C TYR A 129 11.55 -17.41 -40.49
N ASP A 130 11.41 -18.60 -41.08
CA ASP A 130 11.60 -19.88 -40.41
C ASP A 130 13.04 -20.01 -39.92
N LYS A 131 14.05 -19.62 -40.71
CA LYS A 131 15.46 -19.69 -40.26
C LYS A 131 15.79 -18.74 -39.10
N ILE A 132 15.05 -17.63 -38.97
CA ILE A 132 15.25 -16.63 -37.92
C ILE A 132 14.43 -16.96 -36.67
N SER A 133 13.15 -17.33 -36.85
CA SER A 133 12.14 -17.49 -35.80
C SER A 133 11.87 -18.95 -35.41
N ASP A 134 12.47 -19.94 -36.07
CA ASP A 134 12.36 -21.35 -35.66
C ASP A 134 12.92 -21.55 -34.25
N ARG A 135 12.45 -22.59 -33.56
CA ARG A 135 12.80 -22.92 -32.17
C ARG A 135 14.32 -23.08 -31.96
N HIS A 136 15.06 -23.45 -33.00
CA HIS A 136 16.53 -23.54 -33.03
C HIS A 136 17.19 -22.49 -33.95
N GLY A 137 16.41 -21.55 -34.49
CA GLY A 137 16.87 -20.44 -35.31
C GLY A 137 17.64 -19.39 -34.50
N ILE A 138 18.09 -18.33 -35.18
CA ILE A 138 18.96 -17.29 -34.57
C ILE A 138 18.28 -16.58 -33.39
N LEU A 139 16.96 -16.38 -33.45
CA LEU A 139 16.13 -15.82 -32.38
C LEU A 139 15.28 -16.91 -31.67
N GLY A 140 15.58 -18.18 -31.91
CA GLY A 140 14.89 -19.31 -31.32
C GLY A 140 15.20 -19.47 -29.85
N VAL A 141 14.20 -19.89 -29.05
CA VAL A 141 14.32 -20.07 -27.60
C VAL A 141 15.37 -21.12 -27.20
N ASN A 142 15.73 -22.03 -28.11
CA ASN A 142 16.81 -23.02 -27.94
C ASN A 142 18.04 -22.74 -28.84
N GLY A 143 18.15 -21.53 -29.41
CA GLY A 143 19.26 -21.14 -30.28
C GLY A 143 20.54 -20.83 -29.50
N VAL A 144 21.71 -21.05 -30.11
CA VAL A 144 23.04 -20.86 -29.49
C VAL A 144 23.26 -19.43 -28.98
N HIS A 145 22.54 -18.45 -29.53
CA HIS A 145 22.65 -17.02 -29.18
C HIS A 145 21.54 -16.54 -28.25
N PHE A 146 20.61 -17.40 -27.82
CA PHE A 146 19.46 -17.02 -26.98
C PHE A 146 19.89 -16.30 -25.70
N HIS A 147 20.85 -16.86 -24.96
CA HIS A 147 21.36 -16.23 -23.74
C HIS A 147 22.06 -14.89 -24.02
N ALA A 148 22.74 -14.75 -25.15
CA ALA A 148 23.38 -13.48 -25.53
C ALA A 148 22.34 -12.39 -25.87
N PHE A 149 21.27 -12.74 -26.60
CA PHE A 149 20.17 -11.81 -26.87
C PHE A 149 19.40 -11.43 -25.61
N LEU A 150 19.18 -12.38 -24.70
CA LEU A 150 18.56 -12.14 -23.41
C LEU A 150 19.41 -11.15 -22.59
N VAL A 151 20.71 -11.40 -22.45
CA VAL A 151 21.63 -10.48 -21.76
C VAL A 151 21.66 -9.11 -22.43
N CYS A 152 21.71 -9.04 -23.76
CA CYS A 152 21.66 -7.77 -24.49
C CYS A 152 20.34 -7.01 -24.27
N ARG A 153 19.21 -7.70 -24.22
CA ARG A 153 17.90 -7.10 -23.91
C ARG A 153 17.88 -6.55 -22.49
N GLU A 154 18.29 -7.36 -21.51
CA GLU A 154 18.35 -6.93 -20.11
C GLU A 154 19.31 -5.76 -19.91
N VAL A 155 20.48 -5.77 -20.59
CA VAL A 155 21.43 -4.65 -20.58
C VAL A 155 20.84 -3.41 -21.25
N LEU A 156 20.13 -3.56 -22.38
CA LEU A 156 19.50 -2.44 -23.07
C LEU A 156 18.35 -1.85 -22.26
N GLU A 157 17.49 -2.68 -21.68
CA GLU A 157 16.41 -2.24 -20.78
C GLU A 157 16.99 -1.56 -19.53
N THR A 158 18.00 -2.15 -18.89
CA THR A 158 18.69 -1.56 -17.73
C THR A 158 19.37 -0.24 -18.10
N ALA A 159 20.03 -0.16 -19.26
CA ALA A 159 20.68 1.06 -19.73
C ALA A 159 19.65 2.15 -20.07
N LEU A 160 18.54 1.79 -20.71
CA LEU A 160 17.45 2.73 -21.01
C LEU A 160 16.79 3.22 -19.73
N GLN A 161 16.53 2.35 -18.76
CA GLN A 161 15.99 2.71 -17.44
C GLN A 161 16.99 3.58 -16.65
N THR A 162 18.30 3.29 -16.72
CA THR A 162 19.35 4.10 -16.09
C THR A 162 19.50 5.46 -16.75
N VAL A 163 19.45 5.53 -18.09
CA VAL A 163 19.47 6.78 -18.85
C VAL A 163 18.20 7.59 -18.59
N GLN A 164 17.04 6.94 -18.47
CA GLN A 164 15.79 7.58 -18.10
C GLN A 164 15.87 8.14 -16.67
N ALA A 165 16.41 7.39 -15.71
CA ALA A 165 16.65 7.85 -14.34
C ALA A 165 17.62 9.05 -14.29
N TYR A 166 18.70 9.04 -15.08
CA TYR A 166 19.66 10.15 -15.13
C TYR A 166 19.10 11.39 -15.86
N ARG A 167 18.28 11.20 -16.89
CA ARG A 167 17.62 12.29 -17.64
C ARG A 167 16.41 12.89 -16.92
N MET A 168 15.77 12.16 -16.01
CA MET A 168 14.60 12.61 -15.25
C MET A 168 14.94 13.40 -13.98
N ARG A 169 16.21 13.70 -13.69
CA ARG A 169 16.57 14.63 -12.61
C ARG A 169 16.20 16.07 -13.00
N ILE A 170 14.92 16.40 -12.85
CA ILE A 170 14.44 17.78 -12.98
C ILE A 170 14.76 18.55 -11.69
N SER A 171 15.08 19.84 -11.83
CA SER A 171 15.37 20.74 -10.71
C SER A 171 14.16 21.00 -9.81
N GLY A 172 12.95 20.74 -10.30
CA GLY A 172 11.70 21.09 -9.62
C GLY A 172 11.19 22.50 -9.96
N THR A 173 11.96 23.31 -10.67
CA THR A 173 11.59 24.68 -11.05
C THR A 173 10.33 24.70 -11.92
N LEU A 174 9.51 25.75 -11.80
CA LEU A 174 8.19 25.87 -12.41
C LEU A 174 8.14 25.41 -13.88
N ASP A 175 9.00 26.00 -14.73
CA ASP A 175 9.02 25.70 -16.18
C ASP A 175 9.30 24.23 -16.50
N LYS A 176 10.22 23.61 -15.73
CA LYS A 176 10.63 22.21 -15.93
C LYS A 176 9.52 21.25 -15.51
N VAL A 177 8.88 21.52 -14.38
CA VAL A 177 7.76 20.71 -13.88
C VAL A 177 6.60 20.84 -14.85
N GLN A 178 6.26 22.05 -15.26
CA GLN A 178 5.20 22.31 -16.23
C GLN A 178 5.46 21.63 -17.58
N GLU A 179 6.67 21.69 -18.12
CA GLU A 179 7.05 20.99 -19.35
C GLU A 179 6.77 19.49 -19.24
N LYS A 180 7.17 18.87 -18.13
CA LYS A 180 6.97 17.43 -17.90
C LYS A 180 5.52 17.05 -17.64
N TRP A 181 4.80 17.87 -16.88
CA TRP A 181 3.40 17.59 -16.56
C TRP A 181 2.48 17.74 -17.77
N ARG A 182 2.85 18.58 -18.75
CA ARG A 182 2.17 18.67 -20.06
C ARG A 182 2.31 17.41 -20.92
N GLU A 183 3.24 16.51 -20.61
CA GLU A 183 3.35 15.22 -21.31
C GLU A 183 2.26 14.22 -20.86
N PHE A 184 1.59 14.48 -19.73
CA PHE A 184 0.51 13.64 -19.23
C PHE A 184 -0.85 14.01 -19.83
N ASP A 185 -1.70 13.00 -20.04
CA ASP A 185 -3.14 13.24 -20.21
C ASP A 185 -3.75 13.50 -18.84
N ALA A 186 -4.08 14.77 -18.58
CA ALA A 186 -4.50 15.22 -17.26
C ALA A 186 -5.76 14.51 -16.73
N SER A 187 -6.63 14.01 -17.63
CA SER A 187 -7.85 13.29 -17.24
C SER A 187 -7.59 11.88 -16.70
N THR A 188 -6.40 11.33 -16.96
CA THR A 188 -6.04 9.94 -16.63
C THR A 188 -5.08 9.81 -15.47
N VAL A 189 -4.53 10.92 -14.97
CA VAL A 189 -3.57 10.90 -13.85
C VAL A 189 -4.31 10.61 -12.55
N VAL A 190 -4.13 9.40 -12.03
CA VAL A 190 -4.75 8.95 -10.76
C VAL A 190 -3.86 9.25 -9.55
N GLN A 191 -2.54 9.19 -9.71
CA GLN A 191 -1.59 9.44 -8.63
C GLN A 191 -0.38 10.23 -9.13
N LEU A 192 0.02 11.24 -8.35
CA LEU A 192 1.23 12.01 -8.58
C LEU A 192 2.27 11.66 -7.53
N LEU A 193 3.47 11.31 -8.01
CA LEU A 193 4.59 10.92 -7.17
C LEU A 193 5.79 11.81 -7.49
N ILE A 194 6.07 12.75 -6.60
CA ILE A 194 7.12 13.75 -6.75
C ILE A 194 8.27 13.37 -5.84
N ARG A 195 9.47 13.19 -6.38
CA ARG A 195 10.63 12.73 -5.61
C ARG A 195 11.87 13.55 -5.93
N HIS A 196 12.69 13.81 -4.91
CA HIS A 196 14.04 14.36 -5.07
C HIS A 196 14.11 15.69 -5.83
N CYS A 197 13.06 16.50 -5.75
CA CYS A 197 13.06 17.82 -6.36
C CYS A 197 13.74 18.81 -5.38
N PRO A 198 14.91 19.39 -5.73
CA PRO A 198 15.62 20.30 -4.82
C PRO A 198 14.96 21.68 -4.70
N ALA A 199 14.06 22.04 -5.61
CA ALA A 199 13.35 23.32 -5.59
C ALA A 199 12.00 23.17 -6.32
N LEU A 200 11.06 22.39 -5.76
CA LEU A 200 9.74 22.18 -6.34
C LEU A 200 8.91 23.47 -6.31
N GLU A 201 8.47 23.90 -7.48
CA GLU A 201 7.42 24.90 -7.67
C GLU A 201 6.26 24.21 -8.39
N VAL A 202 5.08 24.19 -7.77
CA VAL A 202 3.91 23.48 -8.31
C VAL A 202 3.19 24.39 -9.33
N PRO A 203 3.15 24.02 -10.63
CA PRO A 203 2.52 24.83 -11.67
C PRO A 203 1.00 24.72 -11.69
N ASP A 204 0.33 25.74 -12.22
CA ASP A 204 -1.15 25.84 -12.34
C ASP A 204 -1.79 24.68 -13.10
N ILE A 205 -1.05 24.02 -14.01
CA ILE A 205 -1.53 22.81 -14.72
C ILE A 205 -1.85 21.66 -13.75
N PHE A 206 -1.39 21.73 -12.50
CA PHE A 206 -1.83 20.84 -11.43
C PHE A 206 -3.37 20.74 -11.37
N SER A 207 -4.04 21.88 -11.48
CA SER A 207 -5.49 22.03 -11.41
C SER A 207 -6.24 21.33 -12.55
N ASP A 208 -5.55 20.88 -13.60
CA ASP A 208 -6.14 20.14 -14.70
C ASP A 208 -6.25 18.62 -14.39
N PHE A 209 -5.56 18.13 -13.36
CA PHE A 209 -5.54 16.70 -12.99
C PHE A 209 -6.82 16.24 -12.27
N SER A 210 -7.94 16.28 -12.98
CA SER A 210 -9.27 15.97 -12.42
C SER A 210 -9.45 14.53 -11.95
N GLY A 211 -8.63 13.61 -12.46
CA GLY A 211 -8.63 12.20 -12.07
C GLY A 211 -7.84 11.89 -10.79
N LEU A 212 -7.16 12.89 -10.21
CA LEU A 212 -6.21 12.69 -9.13
C LEU A 212 -6.89 12.19 -7.85
N ARG A 213 -6.37 11.10 -7.31
CA ARG A 213 -6.78 10.45 -6.05
C ARG A 213 -5.74 10.62 -4.95
N GLY A 214 -4.46 10.69 -5.32
CA GLY A 214 -3.41 10.84 -4.33
C GLY A 214 -2.20 11.61 -4.84
N ILE A 215 -1.59 12.37 -3.95
CA ILE A 215 -0.28 12.99 -4.19
C ILE A 215 0.68 12.56 -3.10
N LYS A 216 1.88 12.19 -3.53
CA LYS A 216 2.96 11.79 -2.65
C LYS A 216 4.23 12.53 -3.00
N VAL A 217 4.76 13.29 -2.05
CA VAL A 217 5.98 14.07 -2.18
C VAL A 217 7.03 13.48 -1.26
N TYR A 218 8.14 13.02 -1.82
CA TYR A 218 9.22 12.37 -1.07
C TYR A 218 10.55 13.11 -1.27
N ASN A 219 11.28 13.35 -0.17
CA ASN A 219 12.63 13.92 -0.17
C ASN A 219 12.77 15.12 -1.11
N THR A 220 11.92 16.13 -0.93
CA THR A 220 11.75 17.26 -1.85
C THR A 220 11.70 18.57 -1.08
N THR A 221 12.28 19.62 -1.63
CA THR A 221 12.13 20.98 -1.08
C THR A 221 11.06 21.72 -1.87
N ILE A 222 9.94 22.04 -1.24
CA ILE A 222 8.85 22.82 -1.82
C ILE A 222 9.20 24.29 -1.63
N VAL A 223 9.54 24.95 -2.74
CA VAL A 223 9.82 26.39 -2.79
C VAL A 223 8.51 27.16 -2.92
N ASP A 224 7.63 26.73 -3.82
CA ASP A 224 6.32 27.33 -4.01
C ASP A 224 5.24 26.29 -4.31
N TRP A 225 4.10 26.45 -3.67
CA TRP A 225 2.85 25.77 -3.99
C TRP A 225 1.74 26.72 -3.60
N SER A 226 1.42 27.57 -4.56
CA SER A 226 0.54 28.71 -4.42
C SER A 226 -0.95 28.32 -4.53
N ASP A 227 -1.83 29.29 -4.28
CA ASP A 227 -3.27 29.10 -4.36
C ASP A 227 -3.79 28.81 -5.78
N SER A 228 -3.06 29.18 -6.83
CA SER A 228 -3.46 28.91 -8.23
C SER A 228 -3.34 27.42 -8.60
N ALA A 229 -2.49 26.68 -7.87
CA ALA A 229 -2.33 25.24 -7.97
C ALA A 229 -2.87 24.53 -6.71
N ALA A 230 -3.92 25.09 -6.08
CA ALA A 230 -4.46 24.52 -4.86
C ALA A 230 -5.20 23.20 -5.09
N ILE A 231 -5.17 22.33 -4.07
CA ILE A 231 -6.06 21.17 -4.01
C ILE A 231 -7.47 21.66 -3.67
N THR A 232 -8.35 21.64 -4.67
CA THR A 232 -9.76 22.01 -4.54
C THR A 232 -10.71 20.87 -4.93
N LEU A 233 -11.95 20.88 -4.42
CA LEU A 233 -13.03 19.99 -4.80
C LEU A 233 -13.42 20.20 -6.27
N ALA A 234 -13.41 21.46 -6.73
CA ALA A 234 -13.69 21.78 -8.13
C ALA A 234 -12.72 21.12 -9.11
N ASN A 235 -11.42 21.09 -8.77
CA ASN A 235 -10.37 20.59 -9.65
C ASN A 235 -9.98 19.14 -9.36
N HIS A 236 -10.10 18.67 -8.11
CA HIS A 236 -9.65 17.35 -7.67
C HIS A 236 -10.76 16.64 -6.87
N PRO A 237 -11.95 16.41 -7.47
CA PRO A 237 -13.11 15.91 -6.74
C PRO A 237 -12.95 14.49 -6.19
N GLY A 238 -11.97 13.74 -6.70
CA GLY A 238 -11.67 12.39 -6.27
C GLY A 238 -10.57 12.27 -5.23
N MET A 239 -9.91 13.38 -4.86
CA MET A 239 -8.71 13.36 -4.02
C MET A 239 -8.99 12.73 -2.66
N SER A 240 -8.18 11.75 -2.27
CA SER A 240 -8.34 10.99 -1.02
C SER A 240 -7.12 11.00 -0.12
N SER A 241 -5.91 11.14 -0.66
CA SER A 241 -4.67 11.01 0.12
C SER A 241 -3.62 12.08 -0.23
N LEU A 242 -3.03 12.68 0.80
CA LEU A 242 -1.94 13.65 0.73
C LEU A 242 -0.79 13.18 1.63
N ILE A 243 0.32 12.80 1.02
CA ILE A 243 1.47 12.25 1.73
C ILE A 243 2.72 13.10 1.44
N LEU A 244 3.28 13.74 2.47
CA LEU A 244 4.48 14.56 2.42
C LEU A 244 5.54 13.95 3.33
N VAL A 245 6.60 13.39 2.77
CA VAL A 245 7.63 12.65 3.51
C VAL A 245 9.01 13.20 3.22
N ARG A 246 9.79 13.53 4.26
CA ARG A 246 11.13 14.13 4.10
C ARG A 246 11.06 15.42 3.28
N VAL A 247 10.02 16.22 3.51
CA VAL A 247 9.75 17.45 2.76
C VAL A 247 10.25 18.68 3.51
N ASN A 248 10.94 19.57 2.80
CA ASN A 248 11.33 20.88 3.31
C ASN A 248 10.45 21.96 2.67
N MET A 249 9.62 22.61 3.48
CA MET A 249 8.69 23.65 3.06
C MET A 249 9.29 25.03 3.32
N THR A 250 9.09 25.97 2.40
CA THR A 250 9.50 27.37 2.57
C THR A 250 9.02 27.92 3.92
N ASN A 251 9.98 28.42 4.72
CA ASN A 251 9.77 28.95 6.08
C ASN A 251 9.22 27.97 7.13
N GLY A 252 9.09 26.67 6.80
CA GLY A 252 8.47 25.68 7.69
C GLY A 252 6.97 25.90 7.89
N LEU A 253 6.30 26.44 6.88
CA LEU A 253 4.86 26.70 6.88
C LEU A 253 4.17 25.77 5.89
N LEU A 254 2.92 25.39 6.20
CA LEU A 254 2.07 24.67 5.28
C LEU A 254 1.88 25.53 4.00
N PRO A 255 2.10 24.99 2.79
CA PRO A 255 1.92 25.75 1.55
C PRO A 255 0.47 26.22 1.33
N ALA A 256 0.30 27.30 0.57
CA ALA A 256 -1.01 27.92 0.32
C ALA A 256 -1.93 27.00 -0.50
N GLY A 257 -1.36 26.25 -1.46
CA GLY A 257 -2.08 25.26 -2.25
C GLY A 257 -2.69 24.10 -1.43
N LEU A 258 -2.34 23.97 -0.15
CA LEU A 258 -2.92 22.99 0.79
C LEU A 258 -3.96 23.62 1.75
N GLN A 259 -4.34 24.87 1.53
CA GLN A 259 -5.18 25.67 2.44
C GLN A 259 -6.42 26.26 1.75
N SER A 260 -6.84 25.68 0.62
CA SER A 260 -8.07 26.12 -0.06
C SER A 260 -9.29 25.99 0.86
N SER A 261 -10.20 26.96 0.77
CA SER A 261 -11.52 26.86 1.40
C SER A 261 -12.46 25.88 0.68
N ASP A 262 -12.15 25.52 -0.56
CA ASP A 262 -12.85 24.50 -1.35
C ASP A 262 -12.10 23.16 -1.27
N PHE A 263 -11.55 22.78 -0.11
CA PHE A 263 -10.76 21.55 0.02
C PHE A 263 -11.65 20.30 -0.17
N PRO A 264 -11.19 19.24 -0.88
CA PRO A 264 -12.02 18.06 -1.11
C PRO A 264 -12.41 17.35 0.19
N PRO A 265 -13.71 17.13 0.46
CA PRO A 265 -14.15 16.42 1.67
C PRO A 265 -13.79 14.92 1.62
N THR A 266 -13.45 14.41 0.43
CA THR A 266 -12.97 13.04 0.24
C THR A 266 -11.52 12.85 0.67
N LEU A 267 -10.76 13.91 0.93
CA LEU A 267 -9.35 13.84 1.31
C LEU A 267 -9.21 13.51 2.80
N TYR A 268 -9.45 12.24 3.14
CA TYR A 268 -9.49 11.77 4.53
C TYR A 268 -8.13 11.29 5.06
N ASP A 269 -7.11 11.17 4.22
CA ASP A 269 -5.79 10.63 4.58
C ASP A 269 -4.69 11.69 4.39
N ILE A 270 -4.20 12.27 5.49
CA ILE A 270 -3.22 13.35 5.48
C ILE A 270 -2.02 12.96 6.34
N GLU A 271 -0.88 12.74 5.68
CA GLU A 271 0.35 12.29 6.33
C GLU A 271 1.49 13.27 6.00
N ILE A 272 2.04 13.92 7.03
CA ILE A 272 3.13 14.90 6.96
C ILE A 272 4.25 14.43 7.88
N CYS A 273 5.19 13.66 7.32
CA CYS A 273 6.16 12.90 8.09
C CYS A 273 7.59 13.35 7.79
N VAL A 274 8.39 13.59 8.83
CA VAL A 274 9.79 14.03 8.69
C VAL A 274 9.90 15.32 7.89
N THR A 275 9.32 16.41 8.39
CA THR A 275 9.32 17.71 7.70
C THR A 275 9.88 18.82 8.57
N ASN A 276 10.05 20.01 8.01
CA ASN A 276 10.42 21.20 8.79
C ASN A 276 9.19 22.04 9.24
N LEU A 277 7.98 21.48 9.17
CA LEU A 277 6.73 22.17 9.51
C LEU A 277 6.71 22.57 10.98
N ARG A 278 6.46 23.86 11.26
CA ARG A 278 6.56 24.43 12.62
C ARG A 278 5.20 24.66 13.28
N THR A 279 4.16 24.87 12.49
CA THR A 279 2.80 25.10 12.95
C THR A 279 1.81 24.85 11.81
N LEU A 280 0.53 24.79 12.13
CA LEU A 280 -0.59 24.76 11.19
C LEU A 280 -1.38 26.07 11.26
N PRO A 281 -2.03 26.50 10.15
CA PRO A 281 -2.92 27.66 10.16
C PRO A 281 -4.08 27.50 11.15
N GLU A 282 -4.45 28.57 11.85
CA GLU A 282 -5.52 28.53 12.86
C GLU A 282 -6.92 28.31 12.29
N ASP A 283 -7.15 28.57 11.01
CA ASP A 283 -8.45 28.40 10.36
C ASP A 283 -8.55 27.09 9.57
N LEU A 284 -7.58 26.18 9.72
CA LEU A 284 -7.52 24.94 8.93
C LEU A 284 -8.71 24.01 9.20
N ASP A 285 -9.30 24.07 10.39
CA ASP A 285 -10.52 23.34 10.78
C ASP A 285 -11.78 23.79 10.02
N SER A 286 -11.75 24.99 9.43
CA SER A 286 -12.81 25.45 8.51
C SER A 286 -12.61 25.02 7.05
N LYS A 287 -11.45 24.41 6.74
CA LYS A 287 -10.99 24.11 5.38
C LYS A 287 -10.83 22.61 5.14
N TRP A 288 -10.06 21.94 5.98
CA TRP A 288 -9.80 20.50 5.88
C TRP A 288 -11.01 19.69 6.37
N PRO A 289 -11.18 18.46 5.85
CA PRO A 289 -12.28 17.59 6.27
C PRO A 289 -12.15 17.18 7.73
N GLN A 290 -13.31 17.15 8.41
CA GLN A 290 -13.41 16.57 9.74
C GLN A 290 -13.27 15.04 9.69
N ALA A 291 -12.88 14.43 10.80
CA ALA A 291 -12.70 12.98 10.90
C ALA A 291 -11.74 12.42 9.84
N ALA A 292 -10.70 13.17 9.50
CA ALA A 292 -9.57 12.68 8.72
C ALA A 292 -8.58 11.90 9.62
N LEU A 293 -7.79 11.03 8.99
CA LEU A 293 -6.54 10.53 9.51
C LEU A 293 -5.51 11.63 9.31
N ILE A 294 -4.91 12.08 10.41
CA ILE A 294 -3.92 13.15 10.40
C ILE A 294 -2.66 12.67 11.12
N GLN A 295 -1.57 12.56 10.38
CA GLN A 295 -0.24 12.32 10.92
C GLN A 295 0.63 13.55 10.63
N VAL A 296 1.19 14.13 11.68
CA VAL A 296 2.21 15.18 11.57
C VAL A 296 3.41 14.73 12.42
N GLU A 297 4.13 13.73 11.94
CA GLU A 297 5.19 13.04 12.69
C GLU A 297 6.58 13.59 12.34
N TYR A 298 7.49 13.60 13.31
CA TYR A 298 8.88 14.04 13.14
C TYR A 298 9.02 15.38 12.40
N SER A 299 8.11 16.29 12.71
CA SER A 299 8.14 17.66 12.22
C SER A 299 8.80 18.57 13.26
N HIS A 300 8.57 19.87 13.19
CA HIS A 300 9.15 20.86 14.08
C HIS A 300 8.08 21.55 14.94
N LEU A 301 6.99 20.85 15.25
CA LEU A 301 5.93 21.37 16.13
C LEU A 301 6.44 21.46 17.56
N THR A 302 6.49 22.66 18.14
CA THR A 302 6.91 22.86 19.54
C THR A 302 5.77 22.73 20.55
N THR A 303 4.53 22.79 20.06
CA THR A 303 3.27 22.62 20.79
C THR A 303 2.29 21.91 19.87
N VAL A 304 1.26 21.26 20.40
CA VAL A 304 0.13 20.78 19.59
C VAL A 304 -0.68 21.98 19.09
N PRO A 305 -0.77 22.25 17.78
CA PRO A 305 -1.61 23.33 17.26
C PRO A 305 -3.07 23.13 17.65
N ALA A 306 -3.74 24.18 18.16
CA ALA A 306 -5.12 24.10 18.64
C ALA A 306 -6.13 23.69 17.55
N VAL A 307 -5.75 23.85 16.27
CA VAL A 307 -6.55 23.42 15.13
C VAL A 307 -6.64 21.90 14.99
N LEU A 308 -5.66 21.12 15.48
CA LEU A 308 -5.67 19.66 15.38
C LEU A 308 -6.84 19.02 16.15
N PRO A 309 -7.08 19.34 17.43
CA PRO A 309 -8.30 18.87 18.10
C PRO A 309 -9.59 19.37 17.45
N ARG A 310 -9.63 20.62 16.95
CA ARG A 310 -10.83 21.18 16.30
C ARG A 310 -11.20 20.47 14.99
N LEU A 311 -10.24 19.87 14.30
CA LEU A 311 -10.47 19.05 13.11
C LEU A 311 -11.21 17.74 13.42
N GLN A 312 -11.35 17.37 14.70
CA GLN A 312 -12.00 16.13 15.12
C GLN A 312 -11.47 14.88 14.41
N PRO A 313 -10.14 14.65 14.35
CA PRO A 313 -9.58 13.48 13.66
C PRO A 313 -9.98 12.18 14.35
N TYR A 314 -10.30 11.14 13.57
CA TYR A 314 -10.49 9.80 14.14
C TYR A 314 -9.14 9.13 14.48
N TYR A 315 -8.06 9.62 13.87
CA TYR A 315 -6.70 9.14 14.05
C TYR A 315 -5.76 10.34 14.03
N LEU A 316 -5.01 10.54 15.10
CA LEU A 316 -4.05 11.64 15.23
C LEU A 316 -2.69 11.11 15.68
N ALA A 317 -1.62 11.43 14.95
CA ALA A 317 -0.25 11.20 15.42
C ALA A 317 0.60 12.47 15.30
N VAL A 318 1.30 12.82 16.39
CA VAL A 318 2.27 13.91 16.46
C VAL A 318 3.63 13.43 16.99
N THR A 319 3.88 12.12 16.90
CA THR A 319 5.12 11.44 17.32
C THR A 319 6.36 12.19 16.86
N GLY A 320 7.41 12.23 17.70
CA GLY A 320 8.74 12.68 17.30
C GLY A 320 8.88 14.19 17.08
N ASN A 321 7.86 14.97 17.42
CA ASN A 321 7.96 16.44 17.41
C ASN A 321 8.61 16.95 18.71
N PRO A 322 9.22 18.15 18.70
CA PRO A 322 9.79 18.79 19.90
C PRO A 322 8.72 19.35 20.86
N ILE A 323 7.62 18.64 21.05
CA ILE A 323 6.55 18.99 22.00
C ILE A 323 6.96 18.50 23.39
N THR A 324 6.81 19.37 24.38
CA THR A 324 7.16 19.08 25.79
C THR A 324 5.94 18.97 26.70
N GLU A 325 4.82 19.59 26.30
CA GLU A 325 3.56 19.60 27.03
C GLU A 325 2.39 19.35 26.08
N LEU A 326 1.40 18.57 26.53
CA LEU A 326 0.20 18.27 25.76
C LEU A 326 -1.00 19.06 26.31
N PRO A 327 -1.81 19.70 25.45
CA PRO A 327 -3.07 20.30 25.86
C PRO A 327 -4.10 19.22 26.21
N PRO A 328 -4.99 19.39 27.21
CA PRO A 328 -6.03 18.42 27.53
C PRO A 328 -6.95 18.12 26.34
N GLU A 329 -7.18 19.11 25.46
CA GLU A 329 -8.05 19.03 24.29
C GLU A 329 -7.64 17.91 23.32
N ILE A 330 -6.37 17.49 23.30
CA ILE A 330 -5.94 16.37 22.45
C ILE A 330 -6.56 15.02 22.89
N PHE A 331 -7.02 14.91 24.15
CA PHE A 331 -7.73 13.73 24.67
C PHE A 331 -9.26 13.89 24.63
N GLU A 332 -9.76 15.07 24.27
CA GLU A 332 -11.18 15.44 24.27
C GLU A 332 -11.78 15.48 22.85
N VAL A 333 -11.13 14.81 21.90
CA VAL A 333 -11.54 14.74 20.49
C VAL A 333 -12.61 13.65 20.31
N ASP A 334 -13.84 14.04 19.98
CA ASP A 334 -14.97 13.12 19.81
C ASP A 334 -14.71 12.17 18.62
N GLY A 335 -14.94 10.88 18.82
CA GLY A 335 -14.74 9.85 17.79
C GLY A 335 -13.28 9.49 17.48
N MET A 336 -12.30 10.10 18.17
CA MET A 336 -10.89 9.72 18.04
C MET A 336 -10.65 8.30 18.56
N LEU A 337 -10.08 7.43 17.73
CA LEU A 337 -9.76 6.04 18.06
C LEU A 337 -8.29 5.87 18.45
N TYR A 338 -7.39 6.58 17.77
CA TYR A 338 -5.94 6.42 17.87
C TYR A 338 -5.26 7.76 18.12
N LEU A 339 -4.36 7.79 19.12
CA LEU A 339 -3.49 8.91 19.45
C LEU A 339 -2.03 8.47 19.51
N GLY A 340 -1.18 9.04 18.66
CA GLY A 340 0.26 8.85 18.65
C GLY A 340 1.00 10.03 19.27
N ILE A 341 1.63 9.83 20.43
CA ILE A 341 2.42 10.85 21.13
C ILE A 341 3.79 10.31 21.59
N SER A 342 4.33 9.34 20.87
CA SER A 342 5.60 8.68 21.17
C SER A 342 6.82 9.55 20.79
N GLU A 343 8.00 9.19 21.30
CA GLU A 343 9.30 9.78 20.94
C GLU A 343 9.38 11.30 21.16
N MET A 344 8.72 11.80 22.21
CA MET A 344 8.70 13.20 22.61
C MET A 344 9.18 13.38 24.05
N ASN A 345 9.71 14.56 24.39
CA ASN A 345 10.17 14.88 25.76
C ASN A 345 9.01 15.26 26.68
N ILE A 346 8.03 14.37 26.80
CA ILE A 346 6.84 14.55 27.64
C ILE A 346 7.05 13.78 28.94
N HIS A 347 6.87 14.46 30.08
CA HIS A 347 7.05 13.89 31.41
C HIS A 347 5.73 13.43 32.05
N GLU A 348 4.61 14.01 31.61
CA GLU A 348 3.28 13.70 32.14
C GLU A 348 2.22 13.93 31.05
N LEU A 349 1.11 13.18 31.15
CA LEU A 349 -0.11 13.51 30.42
C LEU A 349 -0.77 14.75 31.06
N PRO A 350 -1.67 15.48 30.38
CA PRO A 350 -2.30 16.66 30.95
C PRO A 350 -3.11 16.30 32.20
N ARG A 351 -2.99 17.13 33.24
CA ARG A 351 -3.65 16.89 34.53
C ARG A 351 -5.18 16.96 34.48
N ASN A 352 -5.73 17.85 33.65
CA ASN A 352 -7.14 18.22 33.67
C ASN A 352 -7.84 17.84 32.35
N VAL A 353 -7.99 16.54 32.09
CA VAL A 353 -8.88 16.05 31.01
C VAL A 353 -10.28 15.90 31.60
N THR A 354 -11.22 16.69 31.09
CA THR A 354 -12.61 16.78 31.61
C THR A 354 -13.62 16.06 30.74
N HIS A 355 -13.34 15.95 29.44
CA HIS A 355 -14.22 15.33 28.45
C HIS A 355 -13.48 14.26 27.64
N LEU A 356 -12.95 13.23 28.31
CA LEU A 356 -12.21 12.15 27.65
C LEU A 356 -13.04 11.49 26.54
N SER A 357 -12.54 11.54 25.30
CA SER A 357 -13.15 10.95 24.11
C SER A 357 -13.67 9.54 24.36
N SER A 358 -14.94 9.26 24.05
CA SER A 358 -15.62 7.98 24.33
C SER A 358 -15.08 6.79 23.53
N ASP A 359 -14.44 7.07 22.41
CA ASP A 359 -14.00 6.08 21.43
C ASP A 359 -12.48 5.85 21.49
N LEU A 360 -11.75 6.71 22.21
CA LEU A 360 -10.30 6.62 22.34
C LEU A 360 -9.91 5.27 22.91
N SER A 361 -9.23 4.51 22.05
CA SER A 361 -8.92 3.10 22.27
C SER A 361 -7.43 2.81 22.18
N TRP A 362 -6.59 3.69 21.62
CA TRP A 362 -5.16 3.43 21.54
C TRP A 362 -4.39 4.73 21.70
N ILE A 363 -3.48 4.76 22.68
CA ILE A 363 -2.59 5.88 22.96
C ILE A 363 -1.16 5.30 22.98
N PHE A 364 -0.34 5.76 22.04
CA PHE A 364 1.04 5.36 21.91
C PHE A 364 1.90 6.42 22.58
N ILE A 365 2.63 6.00 23.62
CA ILE A 365 3.41 6.86 24.52
C ILE A 365 4.87 6.41 24.61
N GLY A 366 5.30 5.55 23.70
CA GLY A 366 6.64 4.94 23.72
C GLY A 366 7.73 5.99 23.64
N GLU A 367 8.86 5.73 24.28
CA GLU A 367 10.05 6.62 24.28
C GLU A 367 9.72 8.04 24.77
N THR A 368 8.80 8.15 25.73
CA THR A 368 8.53 9.36 26.52
C THR A 368 9.11 9.23 27.93
N SER A 369 9.12 10.32 28.69
CA SER A 369 9.59 10.35 30.08
C SER A 369 8.46 10.12 31.11
N ILE A 370 7.32 9.56 30.69
CA ILE A 370 6.16 9.34 31.56
C ILE A 370 6.46 8.27 32.60
N SER A 371 6.31 8.62 33.89
CA SER A 371 6.53 7.70 35.01
C SER A 371 5.32 7.52 35.94
N PHE A 372 4.21 8.20 35.66
CA PHE A 372 2.97 8.12 36.43
C PHE A 372 1.76 8.54 35.58
N PHE A 373 0.55 8.30 36.10
CA PHE A 373 -0.70 8.66 35.42
C PHE A 373 -1.65 9.43 36.36
N TRP A 374 -2.36 10.41 35.82
CA TRP A 374 -3.40 11.17 36.53
C TRP A 374 -4.69 10.38 36.69
N ALA A 375 -5.53 10.77 37.66
CA ALA A 375 -6.76 10.06 38.02
C ALA A 375 -7.70 9.77 36.83
N TRP A 376 -7.80 10.66 35.84
CA TRP A 376 -8.68 10.47 34.68
C TRP A 376 -8.31 9.23 33.84
N VAL A 377 -7.07 8.74 33.92
CA VAL A 377 -6.63 7.50 33.23
C VAL A 377 -7.33 6.26 33.80
N ASP A 378 -7.88 6.31 35.02
CA ASP A 378 -8.73 5.22 35.53
C ASP A 378 -10.01 5.05 34.70
N GLU A 379 -10.55 6.13 34.14
CA GLU A 379 -11.72 6.06 33.25
C GLU A 379 -11.40 5.32 31.97
N LEU A 380 -10.16 5.48 31.45
CA LEU A 380 -9.63 4.51 30.52
C LEU A 380 -9.76 3.17 31.23
N VAL A 381 -8.93 2.73 32.21
CA VAL A 381 -8.95 1.36 32.81
C VAL A 381 -10.33 0.65 32.87
N ILE A 382 -11.36 1.37 33.35
CA ILE A 382 -12.75 0.90 33.47
C ILE A 382 -13.38 0.45 32.14
N ARG A 383 -13.16 1.18 31.03
CA ARG A 383 -13.75 0.92 29.70
C ARG A 383 -13.27 -0.42 29.05
N MET A 384 -12.30 -1.15 29.62
CA MET A 384 -11.70 -2.36 29.03
C MET A 384 -12.65 -3.54 29.15
N LYS A 385 -13.66 -3.42 30.03
CA LYS A 385 -14.68 -4.44 30.22
C LYS A 385 -15.53 -4.57 28.96
N GLY A 386 -15.14 -5.48 28.06
CA GLY A 386 -15.88 -5.84 26.85
C GLY A 386 -15.40 -5.18 25.55
N ARG A 387 -14.26 -4.47 25.54
CA ARG A 387 -13.60 -3.91 24.35
C ARG A 387 -12.18 -4.46 24.18
N ALA A 388 -11.59 -4.30 22.99
CA ALA A 388 -10.20 -4.73 22.73
C ALA A 388 -9.19 -3.86 23.48
N ASN A 389 -8.16 -4.50 24.04
CA ASN A 389 -7.01 -3.93 24.77
C ASN A 389 -5.79 -3.86 23.82
N PRO A 390 -4.69 -3.14 24.15
CA PRO A 390 -4.43 -2.14 25.22
C PRO A 390 -4.71 -0.68 24.82
N TRP A 391 -4.68 0.24 25.79
CA TRP A 391 -4.82 1.68 25.53
C TRP A 391 -3.56 2.49 25.69
N LEU A 392 -2.55 2.00 26.41
CA LEU A 392 -1.26 2.67 26.53
C LEU A 392 -0.19 1.71 26.03
N ALA A 393 0.58 2.15 25.04
CA ALA A 393 1.52 1.30 24.33
C ALA A 393 2.89 1.99 24.17
N GLY A 394 3.95 1.22 24.45
CA GLY A 394 5.33 1.61 24.23
C GLY A 394 6.17 1.70 25.51
N PRO A 395 7.51 1.65 25.39
CA PRO A 395 8.42 1.71 26.52
C PRO A 395 8.42 3.10 27.17
N THR A 396 8.41 3.15 28.51
CA THR A 396 8.46 4.39 29.30
C THR A 396 9.11 4.12 30.65
N PRO A 397 9.54 5.14 31.42
CA PRO A 397 9.97 4.97 32.80
C PRO A 397 8.94 4.27 33.71
N TYR A 398 7.63 4.45 33.46
CA TYR A 398 6.58 3.70 34.12
C TYR A 398 6.68 2.19 33.83
N CYS A 399 6.92 1.82 32.57
CA CYS A 399 7.10 0.44 32.16
C CYS A 399 8.32 -0.22 32.79
N ASP A 400 9.44 0.50 32.92
CA ASP A 400 10.63 -0.01 33.62
C ASP A 400 10.32 -0.37 35.08
N ASP A 401 9.53 0.46 35.76
CA ASP A 401 9.13 0.21 37.14
C ASP A 401 8.16 -0.96 37.23
N PHE A 402 7.21 -1.02 36.30
CA PHE A 402 6.25 -2.11 36.24
C PHE A 402 6.92 -3.46 36.02
N GLU A 403 7.91 -3.54 35.13
CA GLU A 403 8.71 -4.76 34.93
C GLU A 403 9.45 -5.19 36.20
N LYS A 404 10.06 -4.23 36.92
CA LYS A 404 10.73 -4.52 38.21
C LYS A 404 9.75 -5.03 39.26
N ILE A 405 8.53 -4.50 39.30
CA ILE A 405 7.46 -4.96 40.20
C ILE A 405 7.04 -6.39 39.84
N LEU A 406 6.86 -6.69 38.55
CA LEU A 406 6.49 -8.03 38.07
C LEU A 406 7.57 -9.08 38.39
N ASN A 407 8.84 -8.71 38.25
CA ASN A 407 9.98 -9.59 38.52
C ASN A 407 10.38 -9.64 40.01
N GLY A 408 9.72 -8.86 40.88
CA GLY A 408 9.95 -8.84 42.32
C GLY A 408 11.24 -8.11 42.75
N THR A 409 11.87 -7.34 41.85
CA THR A 409 13.07 -6.53 42.17
C THR A 409 12.72 -5.16 42.76
N ALA A 410 11.46 -4.73 42.63
CA ALA A 410 10.89 -3.57 43.32
C ALA A 410 9.50 -3.92 43.90
N SER A 411 9.08 -3.21 44.94
CA SER A 411 7.76 -3.36 45.57
C SER A 411 6.80 -2.20 45.29
N ALA A 412 7.28 -1.14 44.62
CA ALA A 412 6.50 0.05 44.31
C ALA A 412 7.07 0.77 43.07
N PHE A 413 6.26 1.64 42.45
CA PHE A 413 6.68 2.55 41.40
C PHE A 413 7.62 3.64 41.96
N ARG A 414 8.46 4.25 41.09
CA ARG A 414 9.39 5.33 41.51
C ARG A 414 8.66 6.59 41.98
N VAL A 415 7.47 6.84 41.43
CA VAL A 415 6.58 7.93 41.85
C VAL A 415 5.62 7.37 42.90
N PRO A 416 5.56 7.95 44.11
CA PRO A 416 4.64 7.50 45.15
C PRO A 416 3.19 7.76 44.74
N LEU A 417 2.29 6.86 45.12
CA LEU A 417 0.85 7.02 44.92
C LEU A 417 0.32 8.23 45.70
N LEU A 418 -0.30 9.18 44.99
CA LEU A 418 -1.00 10.34 45.55
C LEU A 418 -2.50 10.28 45.20
N PRO A 419 -3.38 10.95 45.97
CA PRO A 419 -4.83 10.93 45.73
C PRO A 419 -5.26 11.41 44.33
N GLU A 420 -4.50 12.31 43.72
CA GLU A 420 -4.75 12.88 42.39
C GLU A 420 -4.23 12.02 41.23
N TYR A 421 -3.46 10.97 41.52
CA TYR A 421 -3.01 10.01 40.53
C TYR A 421 -4.04 8.91 40.30
N SER A 422 -3.87 8.17 39.20
CA SER A 422 -4.67 6.99 38.88
C SER A 422 -4.50 5.96 39.98
N GLN A 423 -5.60 5.67 40.69
CA GLN A 423 -5.59 4.70 41.79
C GLN A 423 -5.46 3.27 41.27
N THR A 424 -5.77 3.05 39.98
CA THR A 424 -5.60 1.75 39.34
C THR A 424 -4.19 1.61 38.76
N MET A 425 -3.71 2.59 38.00
CA MET A 425 -2.42 2.48 37.29
C MET A 425 -1.22 2.64 38.24
N MET A 426 -1.40 3.31 39.39
CA MET A 426 -0.32 3.51 40.36
C MET A 426 -0.38 2.54 41.55
N ASP A 427 -1.25 1.52 41.53
CA ASP A 427 -1.32 0.47 42.56
C ASP A 427 -0.49 -0.78 42.19
N PRO A 428 0.66 -1.04 42.86
CA PRO A 428 1.52 -2.18 42.58
C PRO A 428 1.06 -3.50 43.24
N SER A 429 -0.11 -3.52 43.90
CA SER A 429 -0.61 -4.69 44.62
C SER A 429 -0.70 -5.95 43.75
N GLU A 430 -0.45 -7.12 44.34
CA GLU A 430 -0.52 -8.39 43.60
C GLU A 430 -1.89 -8.64 42.96
N GLU A 431 -2.95 -8.16 43.61
CA GLU A 431 -4.33 -8.25 43.11
C GLU A 431 -4.54 -7.41 41.84
N ASN A 432 -3.88 -6.25 41.74
CA ASN A 432 -4.05 -5.32 40.63
C ASN A 432 -3.12 -5.61 39.42
N ARG A 433 -2.03 -6.36 39.61
CA ARG A 433 -1.07 -6.70 38.52
C ARG A 433 -1.72 -7.20 37.22
N PRO A 434 -2.74 -8.09 37.22
CA PRO A 434 -3.39 -8.54 35.99
C PRO A 434 -4.15 -7.43 35.25
N VAL A 435 -4.61 -6.40 35.96
CA VAL A 435 -5.23 -5.22 35.36
C VAL A 435 -4.16 -4.39 34.68
N LEU A 436 -3.06 -4.08 35.38
CA LEU A 436 -1.93 -3.33 34.83
C LEU A 436 -1.36 -3.97 33.55
N GLN A 437 -1.18 -5.30 33.54
CA GLN A 437 -0.70 -6.06 32.37
C GLN A 437 -1.63 -5.96 31.15
N LYS A 438 -2.93 -5.70 31.37
CA LYS A 438 -3.90 -5.50 30.29
C LYS A 438 -4.00 -4.04 29.87
N SER A 439 -3.82 -3.11 30.81
CA SER A 439 -3.91 -1.66 30.56
C SER A 439 -2.73 -1.13 29.74
N VAL A 440 -1.51 -1.56 30.06
CA VAL A 440 -0.27 -1.04 29.45
C VAL A 440 0.51 -2.15 28.79
N ARG A 441 0.81 -1.97 27.49
CA ARG A 441 1.72 -2.84 26.75
C ARG A 441 3.11 -2.21 26.70
N CYS A 442 3.96 -2.64 27.62
CA CYS A 442 5.36 -2.25 27.75
C CYS A 442 6.29 -3.02 26.80
N ASP A 443 5.91 -3.11 25.53
CA ASP A 443 6.67 -3.84 24.52
C ASP A 443 7.65 -2.88 23.82
N PRO A 444 8.98 -3.12 23.89
CA PRO A 444 9.98 -2.25 23.28
C PRO A 444 9.96 -2.30 21.75
N THR A 445 9.25 -3.25 21.14
CA THR A 445 9.09 -3.34 19.68
C THR A 445 7.98 -2.44 19.14
N ILE A 446 7.19 -1.80 20.02
CA ILE A 446 6.20 -0.82 19.60
C ILE A 446 6.93 0.46 19.25
N GLU A 447 7.17 0.62 17.95
CA GLU A 447 7.75 1.82 17.37
C GLU A 447 6.80 3.01 17.58
N GLY A 448 7.39 4.20 17.73
CA GLY A 448 6.62 5.43 17.91
C GLY A 448 6.04 5.97 16.61
N LEU A 449 6.75 5.77 15.51
CA LEU A 449 6.39 6.28 14.19
C LEU A 449 5.36 5.38 13.53
N PHE A 450 4.19 5.93 13.23
CA PHE A 450 3.12 5.17 12.58
C PHE A 450 3.29 5.10 11.07
N TYR A 451 3.83 6.16 10.47
CA TYR A 451 4.19 6.14 9.07
C TYR A 451 5.32 5.12 8.82
N PRO A 452 5.19 4.19 7.85
CA PRO A 452 6.17 3.12 7.62
C PRO A 452 7.44 3.64 6.94
N LEU A 453 8.19 4.51 7.62
CA LEU A 453 9.30 5.27 7.04
C LEU A 453 10.47 4.40 6.61
N GLU A 454 10.78 3.32 7.33
CA GLU A 454 11.86 2.41 6.92
C GLU A 454 11.56 1.77 5.56
N ILE A 455 10.32 1.30 5.38
CA ILE A 455 9.84 0.73 4.11
C ILE A 455 9.86 1.82 3.05
N GLU A 456 9.35 3.01 3.38
CA GLU A 456 9.31 4.15 2.48
C GLU A 456 10.69 4.52 1.96
N ASP A 457 11.66 4.67 2.87
CA ASP A 457 13.03 5.00 2.56
C ASP A 457 13.71 3.90 1.74
N SER A 458 13.43 2.62 2.04
CA SER A 458 13.98 1.49 1.27
C SER A 458 13.55 1.49 -0.20
N ILE A 459 12.34 2.00 -0.49
CA ILE A 459 11.79 2.02 -1.85
C ILE A 459 12.19 3.32 -2.57
N ASN A 460 12.29 4.43 -1.85
CA ASN A 460 12.29 5.75 -2.48
C ASN A 460 13.61 6.49 -2.34
N ALA A 461 14.49 6.14 -1.41
CA ALA A 461 15.73 6.87 -1.21
C ALA A 461 16.78 6.56 -2.30
N ILE A 462 17.39 7.62 -2.86
CA ILE A 462 18.55 7.51 -3.77
C ILE A 462 19.90 7.35 -3.04
N SER A 463 19.91 7.58 -1.73
CA SER A 463 21.06 7.48 -0.83
C SER A 463 20.56 7.26 0.58
N THR A 464 21.42 6.85 1.51
CA THR A 464 21.05 6.73 2.93
C THR A 464 20.36 8.01 3.41
N PRO A 465 19.08 7.93 3.84
CA PRO A 465 18.35 9.09 4.33
C PRO A 465 18.98 9.66 5.61
N PRO A 466 18.77 10.96 5.90
CA PRO A 466 19.15 11.53 7.18
C PRO A 466 18.45 10.79 8.33
N PRO A 467 19.16 10.51 9.44
CA PRO A 467 18.55 9.92 10.62
C PRO A 467 17.48 10.86 11.16
N LEU A 468 16.50 10.28 11.86
CA LEU A 468 15.48 11.04 12.55
C LEU A 468 16.10 11.86 13.68
N VAL A 469 15.67 13.11 13.82
CA VAL A 469 16.01 13.93 14.98
C VAL A 469 15.10 13.49 16.12
N ARG A 470 15.69 12.86 17.14
CA ARG A 470 14.97 12.45 18.34
C ARG A 470 15.12 13.51 19.42
N TYR A 471 14.00 13.93 20.01
CA TYR A 471 13.93 14.90 21.09
C TYR A 471 13.72 14.18 22.44
N ILE A 472 14.50 13.15 22.71
CA ILE A 472 14.42 12.37 23.96
C ILE A 472 15.43 12.96 24.94
N GLY A 473 14.99 13.26 26.17
CA GLY A 473 15.79 13.86 27.25
C GLY A 473 16.62 12.88 28.06
#